data_AF-A0A9P1CF02-F1
#
_entry.id   AF-A0A9P1CF02-F1
#
_cell.length_a   1.000
_cell.length_b   1.000
_cell.length_c   1.000
_cell.angle_alpha   90.00
_cell.angle_beta   90.00
_cell.angle_gamma   90.00
#
_symmetry.space_group_name_H-M   'P 1'
#
loop_
_entity.id
_entity.type
_entity.pdbx_description
1 polymer ?
#
loop_
_entity_poly.entity_id
_entity_poly.type
_entity_poly.pdbx_seq_one_letter_code
_entity_poly.pdbx_strand_id
1 'polypeptide(L)'
;MSCGSVNFAARSVISPDPNIEPSEIGVPEEIAAGLYYPEVAAPYNVEWLRKLVIRGTQYPGACEVHKPNPDGGKVIILLRLLDEEKRELLAKQLISDVRSGKPPYTVFRHLRDGDPLLVNRQPTLHKPGIMAHTAK
;
A
#
# COMPACT_ATOMS: atom_id res chain seq x y z
N MET A 1 18.00 -24.97 -5.48
CA MET A 1 17.16 -23.84 -5.02
C MET A 1 16.70 -23.09 -6.25
N SER A 2 15.40 -23.13 -6.57
CA SER A 2 14.84 -22.40 -7.70
C SER A 2 14.73 -20.92 -7.33
N CYS A 3 15.37 -20.05 -8.12
CA CYS A 3 15.15 -18.61 -8.05
C CYS A 3 13.73 -18.31 -8.57
N GLY A 4 12.83 -17.88 -7.70
CA GLY A 4 11.47 -17.48 -8.07
C GLY A 4 11.37 -15.96 -8.26
N SER A 5 10.52 -15.53 -9.19
CA SER A 5 10.11 -14.14 -9.27
C SER A 5 9.25 -13.77 -8.06
N VAL A 6 9.44 -12.57 -7.53
CA VAL A 6 8.66 -12.04 -6.40
C VAL A 6 7.63 -11.02 -6.89
N ASN A 7 6.50 -10.94 -6.19
CA ASN A 7 5.52 -9.87 -6.37
C ASN A 7 5.90 -8.64 -5.52
N PHE A 8 5.31 -7.47 -5.82
CA PHE A 8 5.52 -6.23 -5.06
C PHE A 8 6.98 -5.74 -5.00
N ALA A 9 7.68 -5.83 -6.12
CA ALA A 9 9.04 -5.34 -6.28
C ALA A 9 9.12 -4.37 -7.46
N ALA A 10 10.05 -3.42 -7.36
CA ALA A 10 10.37 -2.48 -8.43
C ALA A 10 11.89 -2.38 -8.60
N ARG A 11 12.33 -1.92 -9.77
CA ARG A 11 13.73 -1.64 -10.08
C ARG A 11 13.83 -0.32 -10.84
N SER A 12 14.71 0.55 -10.39
CA SER A 12 14.99 1.84 -11.04
C SER A 12 16.50 2.11 -11.05
N VAL A 13 16.89 3.12 -11.83
CA VAL A 13 18.24 3.70 -11.77
C VAL A 13 18.31 4.62 -10.55
N ILE A 14 19.40 4.54 -9.81
CA ILE A 14 19.64 5.38 -8.63
C ILE A 14 20.22 6.74 -9.04
N SER A 15 19.78 7.79 -8.35
CA SER A 15 20.36 9.14 -8.44
C SER A 15 20.77 9.60 -7.04
N PRO A 16 21.88 10.35 -6.90
CA PRO A 16 22.26 10.92 -5.61
C PRO A 16 21.32 12.07 -5.23
N ASP A 17 20.91 12.13 -3.96
CA ASP A 17 20.15 13.25 -3.41
C ASP A 17 20.70 13.61 -2.01
N PRO A 18 21.20 14.84 -1.79
CA PRO A 18 21.71 15.26 -0.48
C PRO A 18 20.61 15.68 0.51
N ASN A 19 19.34 15.77 0.10
CA ASN A 19 18.24 16.26 0.95
C ASN A 19 17.48 15.15 1.69
N ILE A 20 17.82 13.89 1.45
CA ILE A 20 17.22 12.73 2.12
C ILE A 20 18.17 12.18 3.18
N GLU A 21 17.61 11.59 4.23
CA GLU A 21 18.40 10.97 5.28
C GLU A 21 19.12 9.72 4.75
N PRO A 22 20.27 9.32 5.32
CA PRO A 22 21.02 8.13 4.87
C PRO A 22 20.23 6.82 4.96
N SER A 23 19.22 6.76 5.85
CA SER A 23 18.30 5.63 6.00
C SER A 23 17.09 5.70 5.07
N GLU A 24 16.89 6.78 4.33
CA GLU A 24 15.76 6.98 3.42
C GLU A 24 16.12 6.61 1.98
N ILE A 25 15.10 6.34 1.17
CA ILE A 25 15.22 6.16 -0.27
C ILE A 25 14.09 6.92 -0.95
N GLY A 26 14.45 7.79 -1.89
CA GLY A 26 13.48 8.49 -2.73
C GLY A 26 12.78 7.52 -3.68
N VAL A 27 11.47 7.41 -3.58
CA VAL A 27 10.65 6.57 -4.46
C VAL A 27 9.83 7.46 -5.40
N PRO A 28 10.00 7.34 -6.72
CA PRO A 28 9.17 8.05 -7.68
C PRO A 28 7.68 7.74 -7.49
N GLU A 29 6.82 8.75 -7.65
CA GLU A 29 5.37 8.62 -7.47
C GLU A 29 4.75 7.51 -8.34
N GLU A 30 5.29 7.28 -9.54
CA GLU A 30 4.86 6.21 -10.44
C GLU A 30 5.04 4.82 -9.83
N ILE A 31 6.17 4.60 -9.15
CA ILE A 31 6.48 3.35 -8.44
C ILE A 31 5.64 3.28 -7.16
N ALA A 32 5.52 4.39 -6.44
CA ALA A 32 4.75 4.45 -5.19
C ALA A 32 3.25 4.18 -5.43
N ALA A 33 2.70 4.58 -6.57
CA ALA A 33 1.33 4.28 -6.99
C ALA A 33 1.14 2.82 -7.43
N GLY A 34 2.19 2.17 -7.94
CA GLY A 34 2.16 0.76 -8.34
C GLY A 34 2.38 -0.23 -7.20
N LEU A 35 3.10 0.17 -6.14
CA LEU A 35 3.34 -0.62 -4.95
C LEU A 35 2.29 -0.33 -3.89
N TYR A 36 1.78 -1.38 -3.25
CA TYR A 36 0.72 -1.24 -2.26
C TYR A 36 0.90 -2.18 -1.07
N TYR A 37 0.37 -1.76 0.07
CA TYR A 37 0.47 -2.46 1.33
C TYR A 37 -0.93 -2.74 1.92
N PRO A 38 -1.22 -3.98 2.36
CA PRO A 38 -2.49 -4.30 2.98
C PRO A 38 -2.57 -3.72 4.40
N GLU A 39 -3.41 -2.70 4.58
CA GLU A 39 -3.69 -2.13 5.89
C GLU A 39 -5.08 -2.54 6.39
N VAL A 40 -5.13 -3.10 7.59
CA VAL A 40 -6.39 -3.51 8.23
C VAL A 40 -7.08 -2.28 8.82
N ALA A 41 -8.35 -2.10 8.47
CA ALA A 41 -9.16 -1.01 8.99
C ALA A 41 -9.48 -1.23 10.47
N ALA A 42 -9.10 -0.26 11.29
CA ALA A 42 -9.28 -0.23 12.73
C ALA A 42 -9.80 1.16 13.16
N PRO A 43 -10.39 1.31 14.35
CA PRO A 43 -10.98 2.58 14.77
C PRO A 43 -10.03 3.79 14.76
N TYR A 44 -8.72 3.57 14.87
CA TYR A 44 -7.71 4.64 14.88
C TYR A 44 -7.25 5.09 13.48
N ASN A 45 -7.36 4.25 12.45
CA ASN A 45 -6.90 4.57 11.08
C ASN A 45 -8.05 4.68 10.05
N VAL A 46 -9.29 4.33 10.43
CA VAL A 46 -10.43 4.25 9.52
C VAL A 46 -10.75 5.57 8.82
N GLU A 47 -10.70 6.71 9.53
CA GLU A 47 -10.88 8.04 8.91
C GLU A 47 -9.81 8.35 7.85
N TRP A 48 -8.58 7.87 8.03
CA TRP A 48 -7.51 8.07 7.06
C TRP A 48 -7.67 7.14 5.85
N LEU A 49 -7.93 5.85 6.07
CA LEU A 49 -8.22 4.89 5.00
C LEU A 49 -9.42 5.32 4.15
N ARG A 50 -10.45 5.91 4.78
CA ARG A 50 -11.60 6.49 4.08
C ARG A 50 -11.18 7.49 3.01
N LYS A 51 -10.25 8.40 3.33
CA LYS A 51 -9.78 9.43 2.39
C LYS A 51 -9.06 8.80 1.20
N LEU A 52 -8.27 7.75 1.44
CA LEU A 52 -7.55 7.02 0.39
C LEU A 52 -8.53 6.29 -0.55
N VAL A 53 -9.54 5.64 0.01
CA VAL A 53 -10.59 4.95 -0.75
C VAL A 53 -11.38 5.92 -1.64
N ILE A 54 -11.70 7.11 -1.14
CA ILE A 54 -12.39 8.17 -1.91
C ILE A 54 -11.53 8.62 -3.09
N ARG A 55 -10.25 8.92 -2.84
CA ARG A 55 -9.29 9.31 -3.89
C ARG A 55 -9.11 8.22 -4.95
N GLY A 56 -9.24 6.95 -4.56
CA GLY A 56 -9.12 5.81 -5.48
C GLY A 56 -7.67 5.60 -5.93
N THR A 57 -7.47 5.32 -7.23
CA THR A 57 -6.16 4.97 -7.78
C THR A 57 -5.20 6.15 -7.98
N GLN A 58 -5.59 7.37 -7.65
CA GLN A 58 -4.70 8.53 -7.71
C GLN A 58 -3.78 8.57 -6.48
N TYR A 59 -2.48 8.78 -6.71
CA TYR A 59 -1.52 8.90 -5.61
C TYR A 59 -1.69 10.21 -4.83
N PRO A 60 -1.66 10.19 -3.48
CA PRO A 60 -1.73 9.02 -2.60
C PRO A 60 -3.18 8.56 -2.41
N GLY A 61 -3.39 7.24 -2.57
CA GLY A 61 -4.69 6.60 -2.63
C GLY A 61 -4.63 5.10 -2.32
N ALA A 62 -5.56 4.34 -2.89
CA ALA A 62 -5.66 2.89 -2.73
C ALA A 62 -6.04 2.21 -4.06
N CYS A 63 -5.53 1.01 -4.27
CA CYS A 63 -5.86 0.21 -5.46
C CYS A 63 -7.09 -0.67 -5.24
N GLU A 64 -7.18 -1.32 -4.09
CA GLU A 64 -8.16 -2.38 -3.85
C GLU A 64 -8.64 -2.39 -2.40
N VAL A 65 -9.87 -2.86 -2.18
CA VAL A 65 -10.45 -3.07 -0.85
C VAL A 65 -10.97 -4.49 -0.76
N HIS A 66 -10.51 -5.23 0.24
CA HIS A 66 -11.01 -6.55 0.55
C HIS A 66 -12.07 -6.45 1.64
N LYS A 67 -13.31 -6.78 1.27
CA LYS A 67 -14.43 -6.90 2.19
C LYS A 67 -14.49 -8.31 2.75
N PRO A 68 -14.46 -8.50 4.08
CA PRO A 68 -14.65 -9.82 4.67
C PRO A 68 -16.12 -10.25 4.57
N ASN A 69 -16.36 -11.49 4.13
CA ASN A 69 -17.67 -12.11 4.21
C ASN A 69 -17.82 -12.87 5.54
N PRO A 70 -19.06 -13.00 6.05
CA PRO A 70 -19.35 -13.84 7.23
C PRO A 70 -18.89 -15.29 7.07
N ASP A 71 -18.92 -15.82 5.85
CA ASP A 71 -18.53 -17.20 5.51
C ASP A 71 -17.00 -17.43 5.43
N GLY A 72 -16.18 -16.44 5.80
CA GLY A 72 -14.71 -16.52 5.78
C GLY A 72 -14.05 -16.18 4.44
N GLY A 73 -14.85 -15.98 3.38
CA GLY A 73 -14.38 -15.47 2.09
C GLY A 73 -14.03 -13.98 2.13
N LYS A 74 -13.27 -13.49 1.14
CA LYS A 74 -13.00 -12.06 0.94
C LYS A 74 -13.47 -11.65 -0.45
N VAL A 75 -14.30 -10.61 -0.52
CA VAL A 75 -14.69 -9.99 -1.79
C VAL A 75 -13.67 -8.91 -2.12
N ILE A 76 -13.00 -9.08 -3.25
CA ILE A 76 -12.00 -8.12 -3.75
C ILE A 76 -12.74 -7.07 -4.58
N ILE A 77 -12.59 -5.81 -4.19
CA ILE A 77 -13.21 -4.67 -4.85
C ILE A 77 -12.08 -3.81 -5.43
N LEU A 78 -11.99 -3.78 -6.76
CA LEU A 78 -10.98 -3.01 -7.49
C LEU A 78 -11.43 -1.56 -7.65
N LEU A 79 -10.76 -0.61 -7.00
CA LEU A 79 -11.18 0.79 -6.99
C LEU A 79 -11.12 1.44 -8.38
N ARG A 80 -10.28 0.93 -9.28
CA ARG A 80 -10.20 1.37 -10.69
C ARG A 80 -11.54 1.24 -11.44
N LEU A 81 -12.32 0.22 -11.10
CA LEU A 81 -13.58 -0.09 -11.80
C LEU A 81 -14.80 0.62 -11.16
N LEU A 82 -14.59 1.35 -10.06
CA LEU A 82 -15.67 2.00 -9.33
C LEU A 82 -15.78 3.48 -9.66
N ASP A 83 -17.02 3.91 -9.92
CA ASP A 83 -17.41 5.31 -9.98
C ASP A 83 -17.17 6.02 -8.64
N GLU A 84 -17.06 7.35 -8.67
CA GLU A 84 -16.81 8.17 -7.49
C GLU A 84 -17.90 8.01 -6.42
N GLU A 85 -19.18 8.01 -6.82
CA GLU A 85 -20.31 7.79 -5.91
C GLU A 85 -20.22 6.43 -5.19
N LYS A 86 -19.84 5.37 -5.92
CA LYS A 86 -19.68 4.02 -5.34
C LYS A 86 -18.51 3.97 -4.37
N ARG A 87 -17.42 4.70 -4.63
CA ARG A 87 -16.29 4.83 -3.70
C ARG A 87 -16.71 5.52 -2.41
N GLU A 88 -17.50 6.58 -2.48
CA GLU A 88 -18.03 7.23 -1.29
C GLU A 88 -18.93 6.31 -0.45
N LEU A 89 -19.80 5.54 -1.11
CA LEU A 89 -20.64 4.56 -0.43
C LEU A 89 -19.80 3.48 0.27
N LEU A 90 -18.77 2.96 -0.40
CA LEU A 90 -17.83 2.00 0.19
C LEU A 90 -17.12 2.60 1.41
N ALA A 91 -16.67 3.85 1.30
CA ALA A 91 -15.97 4.55 2.35
C ALA A 91 -16.87 4.80 3.59
N LYS A 92 -18.17 5.06 3.38
CA LYS A 92 -19.18 5.16 4.46
C LYS A 92 -19.43 3.80 5.12
N GLN A 93 -19.56 2.73 4.32
CA GLN A 93 -19.74 1.36 4.83
C GLN A 93 -18.55 0.90 5.67
N LEU A 94 -17.33 1.22 5.23
CA LEU A 94 -16.10 0.88 5.93
C LEU A 94 -16.09 1.46 7.37
N ILE A 95 -16.53 2.72 7.56
CA ILE A 95 -16.66 3.29 8.91
C ILE A 95 -17.75 2.59 9.73
N SER A 96 -18.94 2.40 9.16
CA SER A 96 -20.06 1.81 9.90
C SER A 96 -19.73 0.40 10.38
N ASP A 97 -19.06 -0.39 9.55
CA ASP A 97 -18.74 -1.79 9.88
C ASP A 97 -17.63 -1.89 10.92
N VAL A 98 -16.60 -1.02 10.85
CA VAL A 98 -15.56 -0.92 11.90
C VAL A 98 -16.17 -0.54 13.24
N ARG A 99 -17.10 0.44 13.25
CA ARG A 99 -17.82 0.85 14.48
C ARG A 99 -18.76 -0.22 15.01
N SER A 100 -19.33 -1.04 14.13
CA SER A 100 -20.23 -2.14 14.50
C SER A 100 -19.47 -3.37 15.03
N GLY A 101 -18.14 -3.37 15.00
CA GLY A 101 -17.33 -4.51 15.44
C GLY A 101 -17.39 -5.72 14.51
N LYS A 102 -17.79 -5.52 13.24
CA LYS A 102 -17.73 -6.55 12.21
C LYS A 102 -16.27 -6.84 11.83
N PRO A 103 -15.97 -7.99 11.18
CA PRO A 103 -14.63 -8.24 10.69
C PRO A 103 -14.12 -7.06 9.83
N PRO A 104 -12.88 -6.61 10.04
CA PRO A 104 -12.38 -5.39 9.43
C PRO A 104 -12.06 -5.57 7.95
N TYR A 105 -12.30 -4.51 7.18
CA TYR A 105 -11.88 -4.41 5.79
C TYR A 105 -10.35 -4.35 5.72
N THR A 106 -9.77 -4.91 4.66
CA THR A 106 -8.33 -4.69 4.36
C THR A 106 -8.23 -3.77 3.15
N VAL A 107 -7.58 -2.62 3.31
CA VAL A 107 -7.40 -1.63 2.26
C VAL A 107 -5.97 -1.72 1.74
N PHE A 108 -5.81 -1.89 0.43
CA PHE A 108 -4.51 -1.93 -0.23
C PHE A 108 -4.13 -0.51 -0.63
N ARG A 109 -3.55 0.21 0.33
CA ARG A 109 -3.09 1.58 0.13
C ARG A 109 -1.79 1.62 -0.65
N HIS A 110 -1.54 2.71 -1.35
CA HIS A 110 -0.25 2.95 -1.98
C HIS A 110 0.88 3.05 -0.95
N LEU A 111 2.10 2.84 -1.42
CA LEU A 111 3.32 3.08 -0.65
C LEU A 111 3.38 4.55 -0.23
N ARG A 112 3.70 4.82 1.03
CA ARG A 112 3.82 6.18 1.55
C ARG A 112 5.18 6.41 2.19
N ASP A 113 5.48 7.67 2.41
CA ASP A 113 6.62 8.11 3.20
C ASP A 113 6.58 7.44 4.59
N GLY A 114 7.72 6.92 5.02
CA GLY A 114 7.82 6.18 6.29
C GLY A 114 7.65 4.67 6.16
N ASP A 115 7.18 4.14 5.02
CA ASP A 115 7.06 2.69 4.85
C ASP A 115 8.45 2.03 4.68
N PRO A 116 8.70 0.89 5.33
CA PRO A 116 9.98 0.18 5.19
C PRO A 116 10.05 -0.56 3.86
N LEU A 117 11.21 -0.44 3.20
CA LEU A 117 11.54 -1.05 1.92
C LEU A 117 12.83 -1.85 2.04
N LEU A 118 12.90 -2.97 1.33
CA LEU A 118 14.12 -3.75 1.21
C LEU A 118 14.82 -3.38 -0.10
N VAL A 119 15.96 -2.71 -0.01
CA VAL A 119 16.74 -2.28 -1.16
C VAL A 119 17.88 -3.26 -1.39
N ASN A 120 18.05 -3.67 -2.65
CA ASN A 120 19.13 -4.55 -3.07
C ASN A 120 19.99 -3.88 -4.14
N ARG A 121 21.32 -3.95 -4.00
CA ARG A 121 22.27 -3.61 -5.08
C ARG A 121 22.92 -4.88 -5.62
N GLN A 122 22.65 -5.20 -6.89
CA GLN A 122 23.22 -6.35 -7.58
C GLN A 122 24.62 -5.98 -8.13
N PRO A 123 25.66 -6.83 -7.98
CA PRO A 123 25.65 -8.15 -7.33
C PRO A 123 25.71 -8.12 -5.79
N THR A 124 24.87 -8.93 -5.13
CA THR A 124 24.86 -9.06 -3.67
C THR A 124 25.92 -10.07 -3.20
N LEU A 125 27.14 -9.61 -2.88
CA LEU A 125 28.23 -10.49 -2.42
C LEU A 125 28.21 -10.74 -0.90
N HIS A 126 27.70 -9.78 -0.13
CA HIS A 126 27.68 -9.80 1.33
C HIS A 126 26.35 -9.26 1.86
N LYS A 127 26.06 -9.53 3.14
CA LYS A 127 24.80 -9.10 3.80
C LYS A 127 24.45 -7.62 3.60
N PRO A 128 25.39 -6.65 3.64
CA PRO A 128 25.07 -5.23 3.40
C PRO A 128 24.63 -4.90 1.97
N GLY A 129 24.71 -5.83 1.01
CA GLY A 129 24.16 -5.62 -0.32
C GLY A 129 22.63 -5.60 -0.36
N ILE A 130 21.97 -6.04 0.72
CA ILE A 130 20.53 -5.93 0.94
C ILE A 130 20.31 -5.23 2.28
N MET A 131 19.68 -4.06 2.27
CA MET A 131 19.43 -3.27 3.48
C MET A 131 17.99 -2.74 3.50
N ALA A 132 17.48 -2.53 4.71
CA ALA A 132 16.19 -1.89 4.91
C ALA A 132 16.37 -0.36 4.90
N HIS A 133 15.54 0.32 4.11
CA HIS A 133 15.46 1.77 4.02
C HIS A 133 14.01 2.21 4.20
N THR A 134 13.78 3.48 4.47
CA THR A 134 12.45 4.07 4.61
C THR A 134 12.07 4.82 3.34
N ALA A 135 10.86 4.63 2.83
CA ALA A 135 10.36 5.34 1.65
C ALA A 135 10.21 6.85 1.94
N LYS A 136 10.51 7.67 0.93
CA LYS A 136 10.32 9.12 0.89
C LYS A 136 10.04 9.59 -0.52
#